data_AF-A0ABD3QYH1-F1
#
_entry.id   AF-A0ABD3QYH1-F1
#
_cell.length_a   1.000
_cell.length_b   1.000
_cell.length_c   1.000
_cell.angle_alpha   90.00
_cell.angle_beta   90.00
_cell.angle_gamma   90.00
#
_symmetry.space_group_name_H-M   'P 1'
#
loop_
_entity.id
_entity.type
_entity.pdbx_description
1 polymer ?
#
loop_
_entity_poly.entity_id
_entity_poly.type
_entity_poly.pdbx_seq_one_letter_code
_entity_poly.pdbx_strand_id
1 'polypeptide(L)'
;MTFMQMEALTGWPAKDEWDFEYLGDSNHPFIKANYPHHEGIWGWGTNADQIVLVVKNIRKSLVEYHDILWDIGYAKTWDEATLNLDNLYTQSPPLERFAWFIDFWMEGGLYRDMFTHKITTPEHYNMLMTPFNFKREELDYDLVVGADTVVTPSYDPHCTSGDVSGGCLPVAVISAEKLLDHSEGPAETARIANALMNSPKMSPYVIGSEAWDCIWSELIIKGKGAKTVRDRPNTPYTEADYNFSAEMLEEMLVELDRLIAKYGSSDWNTPETANRLVELLTWHRGLIQTELDELTGGRRKHTANDFLGPKEREKRRRENQATSSEPPRMPNTKFFDARVRERMVRKRHDARKAQHRYERRAEKKAL
;
A
#
# COMPACT_ATOMS: atom_id res chain seq x y z
N MET A 1 -1.68 10.65 5.87
CA MET A 1 -2.66 11.59 6.47
C MET A 1 -3.23 11.11 7.79
N THR A 2 -3.79 9.91 7.90
CA THR A 2 -4.41 9.43 9.16
C THR A 2 -3.47 9.50 10.37
N PHE A 3 -2.22 9.05 10.24
CA PHE A 3 -1.26 9.14 11.36
C PHE A 3 -0.98 10.59 11.77
N MET A 4 -0.89 11.53 10.81
CA MET A 4 -0.70 12.95 11.13
C MET A 4 -1.89 13.56 11.86
N GLN A 5 -3.10 13.06 11.60
CA GLN A 5 -4.26 13.43 12.41
C GLN A 5 -4.12 12.91 13.84
N MET A 6 -3.66 11.68 14.03
CA MET A 6 -3.39 11.13 15.37
C MET A 6 -2.29 11.94 16.08
N GLU A 7 -1.23 12.33 15.37
CA GLU A 7 -0.17 13.19 15.89
C GLU A 7 -0.70 14.57 16.29
N ALA A 8 -1.51 15.21 15.45
CA ALA A 8 -2.07 16.53 15.74
C ALA A 8 -3.10 16.50 16.87
N LEU A 9 -3.88 15.43 16.98
CA LEU A 9 -4.87 15.23 18.04
C LEU A 9 -4.23 15.00 19.40
N THR A 10 -3.00 14.48 19.46
CA THR A 10 -2.39 14.04 20.72
C THR A 10 -1.08 14.73 21.09
N GLY A 11 -0.45 15.40 20.12
CA GLY A 11 0.91 15.93 20.25
C GLY A 11 2.02 14.87 20.22
N TRP A 12 1.69 13.60 19.99
CA TRP A 12 2.67 12.49 20.00
C TRP A 12 3.03 12.03 18.58
N PRO A 13 4.32 11.80 18.27
CA PRO A 13 4.73 11.36 16.95
C PRO A 13 4.37 9.90 16.66
N ALA A 14 4.09 9.61 15.39
CA ALA A 14 4.01 8.26 14.87
C ALA A 14 5.39 7.79 14.35
N LYS A 15 5.60 6.48 14.34
CA LYS A 15 6.81 5.87 13.79
C LYS A 15 6.46 4.74 12.85
N ASP A 16 7.34 4.46 11.89
CA ASP A 16 7.20 3.31 11.01
C ASP A 16 7.55 2.02 11.77
N GLU A 17 6.86 0.92 11.47
CA GLU A 17 7.13 -0.37 12.13
C GLU A 17 8.55 -0.89 11.88
N TRP A 18 9.14 -0.62 10.71
CA TRP A 18 10.51 -1.03 10.40
C TRP A 18 11.53 -0.29 11.26
N ASP A 19 11.20 0.92 11.72
CA ASP A 19 12.05 1.64 12.66
C ASP A 19 12.01 1.02 14.06
N PHE A 20 10.98 0.24 14.43
CA PHE A 20 11.01 -0.53 15.68
C PHE A 20 11.92 -1.75 15.53
N GLU A 21 11.86 -2.45 14.40
CA GLU A 21 12.71 -3.61 14.11
C GLU A 21 14.21 -3.21 14.06
N TYR A 22 14.55 -2.16 13.30
CA TYR A 22 15.96 -1.85 13.02
C TYR A 22 16.59 -0.82 13.96
N LEU A 23 15.80 0.10 14.52
CA LEU A 23 16.30 1.11 15.45
C LEU A 23 15.95 0.81 16.91
N GLY A 24 15.16 -0.24 17.14
CA GLY A 24 14.68 -0.66 18.44
C GLY A 24 13.42 0.06 18.91
N ASP A 25 12.86 -0.47 19.99
CA ASP A 25 11.70 0.07 20.68
C ASP A 25 11.89 1.53 21.08
N SER A 26 10.82 2.30 20.95
CA SER A 26 10.82 3.73 21.26
C SER A 26 9.46 4.18 21.76
N ASN A 27 9.41 5.33 22.43
CA ASN A 27 8.19 5.90 23.00
C ASN A 27 7.31 6.59 21.94
N HIS A 28 6.93 5.86 20.88
CA HIS A 28 6.00 6.31 19.86
C HIS A 28 4.69 5.53 20.03
N PRO A 29 3.58 6.17 20.42
CA PRO A 29 2.32 5.47 20.67
C PRO A 29 1.62 5.00 19.39
N PHE A 30 2.04 5.51 18.23
CA PHE A 30 1.45 5.14 16.94
C PHE A 30 2.48 4.44 16.08
N ILE A 31 2.16 3.20 15.73
CA ILE A 31 2.96 2.38 14.82
C ILE A 31 2.24 2.37 13.47
N LYS A 32 2.90 2.92 12.45
CA LYS A 32 2.45 2.82 11.07
C LYS A 32 2.88 1.46 10.56
N ALA A 33 1.91 0.62 10.24
CA ALA A 33 2.16 -0.72 9.75
C ALA A 33 1.53 -0.95 8.39
N ASN A 34 2.28 -1.61 7.51
CA ASN A 34 1.81 -2.27 6.30
C ASN A 34 1.90 -3.80 6.46
N TYR A 35 1.65 -4.29 7.67
CA TYR A 35 1.61 -5.72 8.00
C TYR A 35 0.33 -6.43 7.54
N PRO A 36 0.40 -7.43 6.64
CA PRO A 36 1.53 -8.35 6.67
C PRO A 36 2.65 -8.06 5.71
N HIS A 37 3.84 -8.19 6.26
CA HIS A 37 5.07 -8.22 5.50
C HIS A 37 5.26 -9.58 4.86
N HIS A 38 6.02 -9.58 3.77
CA HIS A 38 6.58 -10.80 3.22
C HIS A 38 7.36 -11.60 4.27
N GLU A 39 8.00 -10.88 5.19
CA GLU A 39 8.84 -11.45 6.24
C GLU A 39 8.04 -12.09 7.39
N GLY A 40 6.75 -11.76 7.55
CA GLY A 40 5.92 -12.26 8.66
C GLY A 40 6.37 -11.80 10.05
N ILE A 41 7.16 -10.72 10.14
CA ILE A 41 7.71 -10.20 11.39
C ILE A 41 6.90 -8.99 11.85
N TRP A 42 6.53 -8.92 13.13
CA TRP A 42 6.00 -7.70 13.74
C TRP A 42 7.15 -6.89 14.32
N GLY A 43 7.48 -5.77 13.68
CA GLY A 43 8.59 -4.91 14.13
C GLY A 43 8.39 -4.35 15.55
N TRP A 44 7.15 -4.32 16.05
CA TRP A 44 6.80 -3.88 17.41
C TRP A 44 6.71 -5.01 18.45
N GLY A 45 6.94 -6.27 18.06
CA GLY A 45 6.80 -7.43 18.95
C GLY A 45 5.47 -7.45 19.70
N THR A 46 5.52 -7.46 21.03
CA THR A 46 4.34 -7.52 21.91
C THR A 46 3.87 -6.15 22.42
N ASN A 47 4.36 -5.05 21.83
CA ASN A 47 4.14 -3.71 22.37
C ASN A 47 2.84 -3.04 21.86
N ALA A 48 2.13 -3.66 20.91
CA ALA A 48 0.87 -3.13 20.39
C ALA A 48 -0.30 -3.42 21.33
N ASP A 49 -1.24 -2.48 21.43
CA ASP A 49 -2.44 -2.64 22.25
C ASP A 49 -3.74 -2.62 21.44
N GLN A 50 -3.83 -1.79 20.41
CA GLN A 50 -5.04 -1.64 19.60
C GLN A 50 -4.71 -1.52 18.12
N ILE A 51 -5.65 -1.96 17.26
CA ILE A 51 -5.55 -1.83 15.81
C ILE A 51 -6.58 -0.81 15.31
N VAL A 52 -6.12 0.17 14.52
CA VAL A 52 -7.00 1.05 13.74
C VAL A 52 -6.80 0.71 12.27
N LEU A 53 -7.86 0.25 11.60
CA LEU A 53 -7.80 -0.11 10.19
C LEU A 53 -8.04 1.14 9.34
N VAL A 54 -7.07 1.48 8.49
CA VAL A 54 -7.24 2.54 7.49
C VAL A 54 -7.57 1.91 6.14
N VAL A 55 -8.77 2.18 5.66
CA VAL A 55 -9.27 1.66 4.38
C VAL A 55 -9.10 2.74 3.32
N LYS A 56 -8.53 2.34 2.20
CA LYS A 56 -8.37 3.16 1.00
C LYS A 56 -9.06 2.49 -0.17
N ASN A 57 -9.55 3.28 -1.11
CA ASN A 57 -10.12 2.79 -2.35
C ASN A 57 -9.06 2.01 -3.16
N ILE A 58 -9.32 0.73 -3.46
CA ILE A 58 -8.41 -0.19 -4.16
C ILE A 58 -7.85 0.40 -5.47
N ARG A 59 -8.69 1.08 -6.25
CA ARG A 59 -8.30 1.73 -7.51
C ARG A 59 -7.35 2.89 -7.26
N LYS A 60 -7.55 3.70 -6.21
CA LYS A 60 -6.61 4.77 -5.81
C LYS A 60 -5.32 4.22 -5.22
N SER A 61 -5.40 3.17 -4.41
CA SER A 61 -4.24 2.51 -3.83
C SER A 61 -3.28 2.02 -4.91
N LEU A 62 -3.79 1.44 -5.99
CA LEU A 62 -2.96 0.96 -7.10
C LEU A 62 -2.23 2.09 -7.84
N VAL A 63 -2.91 3.22 -8.06
CA VAL A 63 -2.31 4.40 -8.69
C VAL A 63 -1.24 5.00 -7.78
N GLU A 64 -1.56 5.25 -6.51
CA GLU A 64 -0.60 5.85 -5.59
C GLU A 64 0.60 4.96 -5.31
N TYR A 65 0.39 3.65 -5.20
CA TYR A 65 1.49 2.71 -5.02
C TYR A 65 2.44 2.71 -6.22
N HIS A 66 1.89 2.76 -7.44
CA HIS A 66 2.68 2.89 -8.67
C HIS A 66 3.45 4.22 -8.71
N ASP A 67 2.81 5.34 -8.33
CA ASP A 67 3.44 6.66 -8.20
C ASP A 67 4.61 6.63 -7.20
N ILE A 68 4.39 6.09 -5.99
CA ILE A 68 5.41 6.00 -4.94
C ILE A 68 6.60 5.18 -5.41
N LEU A 69 6.36 3.99 -5.97
CA LEU A 69 7.43 3.12 -6.45
C LEU A 69 8.28 3.80 -7.52
N TRP A 70 7.67 4.52 -8.43
CA TRP A 70 8.39 5.28 -9.43
C TRP A 70 9.22 6.41 -8.83
N ASP A 71 8.63 7.18 -7.93
CA ASP A 71 9.28 8.33 -7.31
C ASP A 71 10.51 7.87 -6.50
N ILE A 72 10.43 6.72 -5.81
CA ILE A 72 11.58 6.09 -5.16
C ILE A 72 12.50 5.32 -6.13
N GLY A 73 12.24 5.37 -7.43
CA GLY A 73 13.06 4.76 -8.48
C GLY A 73 13.07 3.24 -8.44
N TYR A 74 11.96 2.62 -8.06
CA TYR A 74 11.79 1.18 -7.82
C TYR A 74 12.91 0.63 -6.93
N ALA A 75 13.27 1.38 -5.89
CA ALA A 75 14.22 0.96 -4.88
C ALA A 75 13.88 -0.45 -4.38
N LYS A 76 14.88 -1.31 -4.33
CA LYS A 76 14.75 -2.70 -3.82
C LYS A 76 15.24 -2.85 -2.38
N THR A 77 15.74 -1.76 -1.80
CA THR A 77 16.28 -1.72 -0.43
C THR A 77 15.86 -0.41 0.23
N TRP A 78 15.78 -0.42 1.56
CA TRP A 78 15.46 0.76 2.36
C TRP A 78 16.41 1.93 2.08
N ASP A 79 17.72 1.69 2.04
CA ASP A 79 18.72 2.72 1.73
C ASP A 79 18.48 3.37 0.35
N GLU A 80 18.12 2.57 -0.65
CA GLU A 80 17.82 3.08 -1.99
C GLU A 80 16.52 3.91 -2.01
N ALA A 81 15.52 3.56 -1.19
CA ALA A 81 14.27 4.30 -1.09
C ALA A 81 14.51 5.65 -0.38
N THR A 82 15.23 5.64 0.74
CA THR A 82 15.56 6.84 1.54
C THR A 82 16.29 7.90 0.71
N LEU A 83 17.18 7.50 -0.19
CA LEU A 83 17.91 8.41 -1.09
C LEU A 83 17.01 9.13 -2.12
N ASN A 84 15.77 8.68 -2.30
CA ASN A 84 14.82 9.21 -3.28
C ASN A 84 13.55 9.78 -2.63
N LEU A 85 13.48 9.87 -1.31
CA LEU A 85 12.29 10.43 -0.62
C LEU A 85 11.95 11.85 -1.08
N ASP A 86 12.96 12.66 -1.38
CA ASP A 86 12.77 14.04 -1.89
C ASP A 86 12.11 14.07 -3.28
N ASN A 87 12.07 12.95 -4.00
CA ASN A 87 11.41 12.82 -5.30
C ASN A 87 9.94 12.43 -5.19
N LEU A 88 9.44 12.08 -3.99
CA LEU A 88 8.04 11.72 -3.79
C LEU A 88 7.12 12.84 -4.28
N TYR A 89 6.21 12.45 -5.17
CA TYR A 89 5.24 13.31 -5.84
C TYR A 89 5.87 14.45 -6.65
N THR A 90 7.02 14.22 -7.27
CA THR A 90 7.67 15.22 -8.14
C THR A 90 7.43 14.98 -9.64
N GLN A 91 7.27 13.73 -10.08
CA GLN A 91 7.11 13.39 -11.51
C GLN A 91 6.10 12.24 -11.70
N SER A 92 5.37 12.25 -12.82
CA SER A 92 4.47 11.14 -13.16
C SER A 92 5.22 9.90 -13.68
N PRO A 93 4.81 8.69 -13.27
CA PRO A 93 5.40 7.44 -13.70
C PRO A 93 4.92 6.97 -15.09
N PRO A 94 5.75 6.22 -15.83
CA PRO A 94 5.30 5.30 -16.87
C PRO A 94 4.78 4.00 -16.24
N LEU A 95 3.81 3.37 -16.90
CA LEU A 95 3.03 2.24 -16.38
C LEU A 95 3.80 0.92 -16.30
N GLU A 96 3.73 0.24 -15.15
CA GLU A 96 4.00 -1.20 -15.00
C GLU A 96 3.18 -1.81 -13.82
N ARG A 97 3.08 -3.15 -13.77
CA ARG A 97 1.94 -3.98 -13.26
C ARG A 97 1.82 -4.12 -11.71
N PHE A 98 0.58 -4.20 -11.18
CA PHE A 98 0.27 -4.58 -9.77
C PHE A 98 -1.11 -5.26 -9.59
N ALA A 99 -1.19 -6.39 -8.86
CA ALA A 99 -2.48 -7.04 -8.50
C ALA A 99 -2.43 -7.88 -7.18
N TRP A 100 -1.30 -8.48 -6.80
CA TRP A 100 -1.28 -9.53 -5.77
C TRP A 100 -1.36 -9.07 -4.31
N PHE A 101 -1.09 -7.79 -4.00
CA PHE A 101 -0.99 -7.29 -2.62
C PHE A 101 -2.34 -7.25 -1.88
N ILE A 102 -3.47 -7.11 -2.58
CA ILE A 102 -4.77 -6.80 -1.96
C ILE A 102 -5.44 -8.01 -1.29
N ASP A 103 -5.33 -9.20 -1.87
CA ASP A 103 -6.05 -10.40 -1.38
C ASP A 103 -5.59 -10.84 0.01
N PHE A 104 -4.29 -10.69 0.26
CA PHE A 104 -3.63 -11.07 1.49
C PHE A 104 -4.29 -10.37 2.71
N TRP A 105 -4.57 -9.07 2.59
CA TRP A 105 -5.05 -8.23 3.69
C TRP A 105 -6.50 -8.49 4.05
N MET A 106 -7.31 -8.70 3.03
CA MET A 106 -8.75 -8.75 3.22
C MET A 106 -9.23 -10.13 3.70
N GLU A 107 -8.31 -11.08 3.85
CA GLU A 107 -8.57 -12.44 4.35
C GLU A 107 -7.98 -12.73 5.73
N GLY A 108 -7.49 -11.70 6.43
CA GLY A 108 -6.97 -11.88 7.79
C GLY A 108 -5.65 -12.66 7.82
N GLY A 109 -4.81 -12.45 6.81
CA GLY A 109 -3.53 -13.12 6.70
C GLY A 109 -3.57 -14.52 6.11
N LEU A 110 -4.63 -14.87 5.37
CA LEU A 110 -4.71 -16.16 4.70
C LEU A 110 -3.60 -16.27 3.64
N TYR A 111 -2.77 -17.29 3.77
CA TYR A 111 -1.74 -17.57 2.79
C TYR A 111 -2.36 -17.97 1.46
N ARG A 112 -2.07 -17.17 0.42
CA ARG A 112 -2.37 -17.48 -0.97
C ARG A 112 -1.12 -17.44 -1.81
N ASP A 113 -1.12 -18.23 -2.87
CA ASP A 113 -0.14 -18.07 -3.93
C ASP A 113 -0.41 -16.80 -4.73
N MET A 114 0.58 -15.92 -4.83
CA MET A 114 0.46 -14.63 -5.52
C MET A 114 0.28 -14.76 -7.05
N PHE A 115 0.49 -15.95 -7.62
CA PHE A 115 0.35 -16.19 -9.05
C PHE A 115 -0.98 -16.85 -9.43
N THR A 116 -1.48 -17.78 -8.63
CA THR A 116 -2.70 -18.55 -8.90
C THR A 116 -3.87 -18.20 -7.99
N HIS A 117 -3.63 -17.41 -6.94
CA HIS A 117 -4.61 -17.05 -5.91
C HIS A 117 -5.21 -18.25 -5.17
N LYS A 118 -4.66 -19.47 -5.27
CA LYS A 118 -5.10 -20.63 -4.46
C LYS A 118 -4.66 -20.46 -3.00
N ILE A 119 -5.48 -20.94 -2.05
CA ILE A 119 -5.07 -21.05 -0.63
C ILE A 119 -3.84 -21.95 -0.58
N THR A 120 -2.77 -21.50 0.06
CA THR A 120 -1.49 -22.19 0.01
C THR A 120 -0.95 -22.55 1.39
N THR A 121 0.07 -23.40 1.44
CA THR A 121 0.69 -23.79 2.71
C THR A 121 1.66 -22.70 3.20
N PRO A 122 1.95 -22.61 4.51
CA PRO A 122 2.96 -21.69 5.03
C PRO A 122 4.32 -21.86 4.36
N GLU A 123 4.72 -23.08 4.02
CA GLU A 123 5.99 -23.37 3.35
C GLU A 123 6.03 -22.75 1.96
N HIS A 124 4.98 -22.95 1.14
CA HIS A 124 4.92 -22.37 -0.19
C HIS A 124 4.84 -20.84 -0.12
N TYR A 125 4.07 -20.30 0.82
CA TYR A 125 4.01 -18.86 1.06
C TYR A 125 5.40 -18.28 1.37
N ASN A 126 6.15 -18.87 2.30
CA ASN A 126 7.51 -18.42 2.66
C ASN A 126 8.48 -18.48 1.46
N MET A 127 8.32 -19.46 0.56
CA MET A 127 9.08 -19.50 -0.69
C MET A 127 8.73 -18.32 -1.61
N LEU A 128 7.45 -18.00 -1.77
CA LEU A 128 6.97 -16.85 -2.56
C LEU A 128 7.45 -15.51 -1.99
N MET A 129 7.57 -15.42 -0.66
CA MET A 129 8.06 -14.22 0.04
C MET A 129 9.58 -14.04 -0.03
N THR A 130 10.31 -15.02 -0.57
CA THR A 130 11.78 -14.97 -0.76
C THR A 130 12.18 -15.02 -2.24
N PRO A 131 11.75 -14.03 -3.07
CA PRO A 131 11.88 -14.08 -4.54
C PRO A 131 13.33 -14.08 -5.05
N PHE A 132 14.31 -13.84 -4.18
CA PHE A 132 15.73 -13.93 -4.53
C PHE A 132 16.30 -15.35 -4.41
N ASN A 133 15.62 -16.23 -3.67
CA ASN A 133 16.08 -17.60 -3.41
C ASN A 133 15.52 -18.61 -4.40
N PHE A 134 14.39 -18.28 -5.03
CA PHE A 134 13.66 -19.19 -5.91
C PHE A 134 13.32 -18.50 -7.23
N LYS A 135 13.48 -19.23 -8.34
CA LYS A 135 12.96 -18.80 -9.64
C LYS A 135 11.47 -19.05 -9.70
N ARG A 136 10.78 -18.34 -10.60
CA ARG A 136 9.33 -18.44 -10.76
C ARG A 136 8.87 -19.88 -11.03
N GLU A 137 9.61 -20.64 -11.82
CA GLU A 137 9.24 -22.00 -12.18
C GLU A 137 9.36 -22.97 -10.98
N GLU A 138 10.17 -22.62 -9.98
CA GLU A 138 10.33 -23.38 -8.73
C GLU A 138 9.23 -23.05 -7.70
N LEU A 139 8.47 -21.99 -7.96
CA LEU A 139 7.35 -21.48 -7.15
C LEU A 139 5.98 -21.85 -7.75
N ASP A 140 5.95 -22.83 -8.67
CA ASP A 140 4.68 -23.30 -9.21
C ASP A 140 3.85 -23.96 -8.11
N TYR A 141 2.59 -23.52 -7.96
CA TYR A 141 1.73 -24.01 -6.88
C TYR A 141 1.57 -25.53 -6.93
N ASP A 142 1.32 -26.11 -8.10
CA ASP A 142 1.05 -27.53 -8.22
C ASP A 142 2.32 -28.36 -8.00
N LEU A 143 3.50 -27.77 -8.23
CA LEU A 143 4.80 -28.36 -7.89
C LEU A 143 5.08 -28.37 -6.38
N VAL A 144 4.82 -27.27 -5.67
CA VAL A 144 5.18 -27.13 -4.24
C VAL A 144 4.10 -27.67 -3.31
N VAL A 145 2.83 -27.37 -3.61
CA VAL A 145 1.68 -27.74 -2.76
C VAL A 145 1.05 -29.05 -3.22
N GLY A 146 1.07 -29.33 -4.53
CA GLY A 146 0.37 -30.44 -5.15
C GLY A 146 -1.01 -30.04 -5.67
N ALA A 147 -1.32 -30.46 -6.90
CA ALA A 147 -2.56 -30.08 -7.61
C ALA A 147 -3.84 -30.49 -6.87
N ASP A 148 -3.82 -31.61 -6.15
CA ASP A 148 -4.98 -32.22 -5.48
C ASP A 148 -4.97 -32.01 -3.95
N THR A 149 -4.03 -31.23 -3.43
CA THR A 149 -3.89 -31.02 -1.98
C THR A 149 -4.96 -30.07 -1.47
N VAL A 150 -5.78 -30.54 -0.52
CA VAL A 150 -6.71 -29.69 0.24
C VAL A 150 -5.95 -29.03 1.38
N VAL A 151 -5.76 -27.72 1.30
CA VAL A 151 -5.04 -26.94 2.32
C VAL A 151 -6.00 -26.48 3.41
N THR A 152 -5.71 -26.83 4.66
CA THR A 152 -6.45 -26.32 5.83
C THR A 152 -6.02 -24.88 6.12
N PRO A 153 -6.96 -23.95 6.38
CA PRO A 153 -6.63 -22.59 6.78
C PRO A 153 -5.76 -22.58 8.05
N SER A 154 -4.68 -21.80 8.02
CA SER A 154 -3.83 -21.50 9.18
C SER A 154 -3.81 -19.98 9.39
N TYR A 155 -3.64 -19.55 10.64
CA TYR A 155 -3.72 -18.16 11.05
C TYR A 155 -2.40 -17.73 11.69
N ASP A 156 -2.15 -16.42 11.66
CA ASP A 156 -0.96 -15.82 12.23
C ASP A 156 -0.87 -16.05 13.75
N PRO A 157 0.20 -16.71 14.25
CA PRO A 157 0.42 -16.91 15.67
C PRO A 157 0.39 -15.61 16.48
N HIS A 158 0.87 -14.49 15.94
CA HIS A 158 0.94 -13.20 16.63
C HIS A 158 -0.44 -12.69 17.08
N CYS A 159 -1.49 -12.99 16.31
CA CYS A 159 -2.86 -12.64 16.70
C CYS A 159 -3.47 -13.53 17.78
N THR A 160 -2.86 -14.69 18.03
CA THR A 160 -3.34 -15.68 19.01
C THR A 160 -2.47 -15.78 20.26
N SER A 161 -1.21 -15.33 20.19
CA SER A 161 -0.24 -15.33 21.29
C SER A 161 -0.38 -14.13 22.23
N GLY A 162 -1.24 -13.16 21.89
CA GLY A 162 -1.48 -11.96 22.70
C GLY A 162 -0.50 -10.82 22.42
N ASP A 163 0.18 -10.84 21.27
CA ASP A 163 1.15 -9.80 20.89
C ASP A 163 0.47 -8.44 20.64
N VAL A 164 -0.83 -8.45 20.36
CA VAL A 164 -1.71 -7.27 20.53
C VAL A 164 -2.59 -7.48 21.76
N SER A 165 -2.36 -6.71 22.82
CA SER A 165 -3.05 -6.94 24.10
C SER A 165 -4.58 -6.75 24.03
N GLY A 166 -5.08 -5.92 23.12
CA GLY A 166 -6.51 -5.71 22.86
C GLY A 166 -7.09 -6.61 21.78
N GLY A 167 -6.28 -7.54 21.23
CA GLY A 167 -6.63 -8.40 20.11
C GLY A 167 -6.41 -7.74 18.74
N CYS A 168 -6.39 -8.57 17.70
CA CYS A 168 -6.16 -8.12 16.31
C CYS A 168 -7.39 -7.52 15.62
N LEU A 169 -8.57 -7.54 16.25
CA LEU A 169 -9.74 -6.91 15.66
C LEU A 169 -9.60 -5.39 15.74
N PRO A 170 -9.89 -4.66 14.65
CA PRO A 170 -9.77 -3.22 14.67
C PRO A 170 -10.79 -2.62 15.64
N VAL A 171 -10.35 -1.65 16.44
CA VAL A 171 -11.22 -0.85 17.31
C VAL A 171 -11.92 0.26 16.55
N ALA A 172 -11.40 0.63 15.37
CA ALA A 172 -11.97 1.61 14.46
C ALA A 172 -11.58 1.32 13.01
N VAL A 173 -12.47 1.70 12.08
CA VAL A 173 -12.24 1.66 10.64
C VAL A 173 -12.35 3.07 10.08
N ILE A 174 -11.26 3.58 9.51
CA ILE A 174 -11.10 4.96 9.03
C ILE A 174 -10.94 4.95 7.52
N SER A 175 -11.69 5.78 6.81
CA SER A 175 -11.54 5.99 5.37
C SER A 175 -10.53 7.08 5.08
N ALA A 176 -9.50 6.75 4.30
CA ALA A 176 -8.55 7.74 3.81
C ALA A 176 -9.22 8.77 2.90
N GLU A 177 -10.20 8.37 2.08
CA GLU A 177 -10.92 9.24 1.16
C GLU A 177 -11.85 10.21 1.90
N LYS A 178 -12.66 9.71 2.84
CA LYS A 178 -13.57 10.58 3.60
C LYS A 178 -12.80 11.57 4.45
N LEU A 179 -11.63 11.20 4.97
CA LEU A 179 -10.75 12.13 5.69
C LEU A 179 -10.28 13.31 4.83
N LEU A 180 -10.08 13.08 3.53
CA LEU A 180 -9.68 14.11 2.56
C LEU A 180 -10.87 14.84 1.93
N ASP A 181 -12.11 14.44 2.24
CA ASP A 181 -13.32 15.05 1.72
C ASP A 181 -13.69 16.30 2.54
N HIS A 182 -14.13 17.36 1.86
CA HIS A 182 -14.41 18.63 2.51
C HIS A 182 -15.65 18.59 3.41
N SER A 183 -16.59 17.68 3.14
CA SER A 183 -17.83 17.54 3.89
C SER A 183 -17.75 16.44 4.95
N GLU A 184 -17.07 15.34 4.64
CA GLU A 184 -16.97 14.18 5.55
C GLU A 184 -15.71 14.20 6.42
N GLY A 185 -14.69 14.98 6.05
CA GLY A 185 -13.38 15.00 6.70
C GLY A 185 -13.39 15.37 8.18
N PRO A 186 -14.17 16.38 8.63
CA PRO A 186 -14.33 16.66 10.06
C PRO A 186 -14.92 15.47 10.83
N ALA A 187 -15.95 14.82 10.27
CA ALA A 187 -16.56 13.64 10.89
C ALA A 187 -15.59 12.46 10.95
N GLU A 188 -14.78 12.24 9.91
CA GLU A 188 -13.75 11.21 9.91
C GLU A 188 -12.64 11.51 10.92
N THR A 189 -12.30 12.77 11.12
CA THR A 189 -11.36 13.22 12.17
C THR A 189 -11.91 12.94 13.57
N ALA A 190 -13.20 13.21 13.80
CA ALA A 190 -13.85 12.87 15.06
C ALA A 190 -13.85 11.36 15.34
N ARG A 191 -13.96 10.49 14.31
CA ARG A 191 -13.82 9.03 14.48
C ARG A 191 -12.42 8.64 14.95
N ILE A 192 -11.37 9.24 14.38
CA ILE A 192 -9.98 9.03 14.83
C ILE A 192 -9.84 9.47 16.29
N ALA A 193 -10.33 10.66 16.63
CA ALA A 193 -10.25 11.18 17.99
C ALA A 193 -11.00 10.29 19.00
N ASN A 194 -12.19 9.81 18.65
CA ASN A 194 -12.97 8.91 19.50
C ASN A 194 -12.29 7.56 19.71
N ALA A 195 -11.62 7.00 18.68
CA ALA A 195 -10.83 5.79 18.83
C ALA A 195 -9.72 5.98 19.88
N LEU A 196 -9.03 7.13 19.85
CA LEU A 196 -7.98 7.49 20.80
C LEU A 196 -8.55 7.76 22.21
N MET A 197 -9.70 8.44 22.31
CA MET A 197 -10.38 8.70 23.59
C MET A 197 -10.84 7.43 24.30
N ASN A 198 -11.17 6.38 23.53
CA ASN A 198 -11.56 5.09 24.09
C ASN A 198 -10.37 4.24 24.56
N SER A 199 -9.13 4.65 24.27
CA SER A 199 -7.93 4.02 24.82
C SER A 199 -7.56 4.66 26.16
N PRO A 200 -7.48 3.91 27.27
CA PRO A 200 -7.03 4.44 28.56
C PRO A 200 -5.61 5.02 28.53
N LYS A 201 -4.77 4.55 27.60
CA LYS A 201 -3.39 5.01 27.44
C LYS A 201 -3.30 6.32 26.66
N MET A 202 -4.24 6.57 25.74
CA MET A 202 -4.18 7.74 24.86
C MET A 202 -5.16 8.85 25.24
N SER A 203 -6.28 8.53 25.87
CA SER A 203 -7.32 9.51 26.23
C SER A 203 -6.82 10.74 27.00
N PRO A 204 -5.82 10.66 27.91
CA PRO A 204 -5.32 11.85 28.61
C PRO A 204 -4.58 12.84 27.70
N TYR A 205 -4.17 12.41 26.51
CA TYR A 205 -3.39 13.20 25.56
C TYR A 205 -4.24 13.76 24.41
N VAL A 206 -5.47 13.26 24.20
CA VAL A 206 -6.33 13.74 23.12
C VAL A 206 -6.82 15.15 23.44
N ILE A 207 -6.59 16.08 22.53
CA ILE A 207 -7.08 17.45 22.61
C ILE A 207 -8.60 17.51 22.59
N GLY A 208 -9.17 18.53 23.25
CA GLY A 208 -10.61 18.76 23.34
C GLY A 208 -11.30 18.82 21.97
N SER A 209 -12.56 18.37 21.93
CA SER A 209 -13.33 18.24 20.69
C SER A 209 -13.60 19.56 19.98
N GLU A 210 -13.50 20.68 20.68
CA GLU A 210 -13.54 22.03 20.12
C GLU A 210 -12.41 22.32 19.12
N ALA A 211 -11.32 21.54 19.14
CA ALA A 211 -10.16 21.74 18.27
C ALA A 211 -10.12 20.79 17.05
N TRP A 212 -10.95 19.75 16.99
CA TRP A 212 -10.83 18.68 15.97
C TRP A 212 -11.05 19.20 14.55
N ASP A 213 -12.06 20.04 14.33
CA ASP A 213 -12.33 20.65 13.03
C ASP A 213 -11.19 21.61 12.60
N CYS A 214 -10.60 22.32 13.56
CA CYS A 214 -9.47 23.20 13.32
C CYS A 214 -8.24 22.39 12.86
N ILE A 215 -7.94 21.28 13.56
CA ILE A 215 -6.86 20.37 13.20
C ILE A 215 -7.04 19.85 11.77
N TRP A 216 -8.24 19.38 11.43
CA TRP A 216 -8.54 18.93 10.08
C TRP A 216 -8.35 20.06 9.05
N SER A 217 -8.85 21.26 9.33
CA SER A 217 -8.68 22.41 8.44
C SER A 217 -7.21 22.78 8.22
N GLU A 218 -6.39 22.77 9.27
CA GLU A 218 -4.95 23.06 9.19
C GLU A 218 -4.22 22.02 8.34
N LEU A 219 -4.44 20.73 8.59
CA LEU A 219 -3.72 19.67 7.88
C LEU A 219 -4.18 19.49 6.44
N ILE A 220 -5.49 19.56 6.20
CA ILE A 220 -6.11 19.19 4.92
C ILE A 220 -6.35 20.42 4.04
N ILE A 221 -7.10 21.40 4.53
CA ILE A 221 -7.50 22.57 3.73
C ILE A 221 -6.34 23.55 3.54
N LYS A 222 -5.55 23.78 4.59
CA LYS A 222 -4.39 24.69 4.54
C LYS A 222 -3.09 23.98 4.12
N GLY A 223 -3.14 22.67 3.87
CA GLY A 223 -2.01 21.90 3.36
C GLY A 223 -0.80 21.85 4.30
N LYS A 224 -1.01 21.95 5.62
CA LYS A 224 0.09 21.77 6.60
C LYS A 224 0.42 20.30 6.89
N GLY A 225 -0.35 19.37 6.31
CA GLY A 225 -0.06 17.95 6.32
C GLY A 225 1.12 17.55 5.43
N ALA A 226 1.35 16.24 5.33
CA ALA A 226 2.35 15.68 4.43
C ALA A 226 1.90 15.88 2.98
N LYS A 227 2.88 16.00 2.09
CA LYS A 227 2.62 15.98 0.65
C LYS A 227 1.94 14.68 0.25
N THR A 228 0.95 14.82 -0.60
CA THR A 228 0.19 13.75 -1.22
C THR A 228 0.32 13.84 -2.74
N VAL A 229 -0.24 12.87 -3.47
CA VAL A 229 -0.31 12.92 -4.93
C VAL A 229 -1.02 14.18 -5.46
N ARG A 230 -1.91 14.80 -4.67
CA ARG A 230 -2.60 16.06 -5.01
C ARG A 230 -1.67 17.28 -5.01
N ASP A 231 -0.53 17.19 -4.32
CA ASP A 231 0.42 18.28 -4.19
C ASP A 231 1.50 18.28 -5.29
N ARG A 232 1.41 17.36 -6.27
CA ARG A 232 2.37 17.25 -7.37
C ARG A 232 2.31 18.50 -8.27
N PRO A 233 3.41 19.26 -8.41
CA PRO A 233 3.41 20.49 -9.19
C PRO A 233 3.40 20.22 -10.69
N ASN A 234 2.67 21.04 -11.45
CA ASN A 234 2.65 21.03 -12.92
C ASN A 234 2.21 19.71 -13.59
N THR A 235 1.50 18.84 -12.88
CA THR A 235 0.92 17.64 -13.52
C THR A 235 -0.44 17.94 -14.12
N PRO A 236 -0.63 17.71 -15.44
CA PRO A 236 -1.95 17.70 -16.05
C PRO A 236 -2.75 16.42 -15.72
N TYR A 237 -2.13 15.48 -14.99
CA TYR A 237 -2.70 14.20 -14.60
C TYR A 237 -3.01 14.19 -13.10
N THR A 238 -4.29 14.13 -12.79
CA THR A 238 -4.88 13.76 -11.51
C THR A 238 -5.03 12.24 -11.44
N GLU A 239 -5.29 11.70 -10.24
CA GLU A 239 -5.65 10.28 -10.08
C GLU A 239 -6.73 9.84 -11.08
N ALA A 240 -7.67 10.73 -11.43
CA ALA A 240 -8.80 10.44 -12.32
C ALA A 240 -8.39 10.25 -13.80
N ASP A 241 -7.18 10.66 -14.17
CA ASP A 241 -6.71 10.59 -15.56
C ASP A 241 -6.13 9.23 -15.95
N TYR A 242 -5.90 8.35 -14.99
CA TYR A 242 -5.56 6.95 -15.25
C TYR A 242 -6.83 6.13 -15.40
N ASN A 243 -7.08 5.53 -16.57
CA ASN A 243 -8.15 4.53 -16.66
C ASN A 243 -7.60 3.13 -16.44
N PHE A 244 -8.42 2.26 -15.85
CA PHE A 244 -8.15 0.83 -15.79
C PHE A 244 -8.92 0.10 -16.89
N SER A 245 -8.33 -0.92 -17.49
CA SER A 245 -9.04 -1.80 -18.42
C SER A 245 -10.22 -2.48 -17.77
N ALA A 246 -11.25 -2.80 -18.56
CA ALA A 246 -12.46 -3.48 -18.10
C ALA A 246 -12.15 -4.72 -17.27
N GLU A 247 -11.24 -5.57 -17.74
CA GLU A 247 -10.85 -6.78 -16.99
C GLU A 247 -10.26 -6.45 -15.61
N MET A 248 -9.47 -5.39 -15.46
CA MET A 248 -8.92 -5.00 -14.16
C MET A 248 -9.99 -4.44 -13.23
N LEU A 249 -10.93 -3.65 -13.77
CA LEU A 249 -12.06 -3.12 -13.00
C LEU A 249 -12.99 -4.25 -12.55
N GLU A 250 -13.23 -5.25 -13.39
CA GLU A 250 -14.00 -6.45 -13.07
C GLU A 250 -13.36 -7.23 -11.92
N GLU A 251 -12.04 -7.48 -11.95
CA GLU A 251 -11.33 -8.15 -10.84
C GLU A 251 -11.44 -7.34 -9.53
N MET A 252 -11.30 -6.01 -9.58
CA MET A 252 -11.52 -5.18 -8.39
C MET A 252 -12.94 -5.29 -7.84
N LEU A 253 -13.95 -5.35 -8.71
CA LEU A 253 -15.34 -5.52 -8.30
C LEU A 253 -15.59 -6.89 -7.67
N VAL A 254 -15.02 -7.96 -8.24
CA VAL A 254 -15.11 -9.31 -7.68
C VAL A 254 -14.54 -9.34 -6.26
N GLU A 255 -13.37 -8.75 -6.05
CA GLU A 255 -12.78 -8.67 -4.71
C GLU A 255 -13.63 -7.83 -3.75
N LEU A 256 -14.14 -6.67 -4.17
CA LEU A 256 -15.03 -5.88 -3.32
C LEU A 256 -16.32 -6.63 -2.98
N ASP A 257 -16.92 -7.34 -3.94
CA ASP A 257 -18.13 -8.13 -3.74
C ASP A 257 -17.91 -9.28 -2.75
N ARG A 258 -16.78 -9.99 -2.86
CA ARG A 258 -16.40 -11.04 -1.91
C ARG A 258 -16.34 -10.51 -0.48
N LEU A 259 -15.79 -9.31 -0.29
CA LEU A 259 -15.57 -8.70 1.02
C LEU A 259 -16.84 -8.11 1.61
N ILE A 260 -17.64 -7.45 0.78
CA ILE A 260 -18.99 -6.99 1.16
C ILE A 260 -19.84 -8.18 1.59
N ALA A 261 -19.83 -9.28 0.82
CA ALA A 261 -20.60 -10.48 1.15
C ALA A 261 -20.14 -11.11 2.48
N LYS A 262 -18.82 -11.24 2.70
CA LYS A 262 -18.26 -11.80 3.93
C LYS A 262 -18.60 -10.96 5.15
N TYR A 263 -18.24 -9.67 5.13
CA TYR A 263 -18.38 -8.79 6.29
C TYR A 263 -19.80 -8.24 6.47
N GLY A 264 -20.66 -8.36 5.46
CA GLY A 264 -22.09 -8.09 5.55
C GLY A 264 -22.93 -9.30 5.96
N SER A 265 -22.30 -10.45 6.18
CA SER A 265 -23.01 -11.67 6.59
C SER A 265 -23.48 -11.62 8.05
N SER A 266 -24.36 -12.54 8.46
CA SER A 266 -24.87 -12.63 9.83
C SER A 266 -23.80 -12.77 10.90
N ASP A 267 -22.64 -13.32 10.52
CA ASP A 267 -21.53 -13.56 11.45
C ASP A 267 -20.76 -12.26 11.76
N TRP A 268 -20.92 -11.23 10.91
CA TRP A 268 -20.15 -9.99 10.96
C TRP A 268 -21.00 -8.72 11.01
N ASN A 269 -22.33 -8.82 10.96
CA ASN A 269 -23.21 -7.64 10.93
C ASN A 269 -23.45 -6.98 12.30
N THR A 270 -22.91 -7.55 13.38
CA THR A 270 -23.04 -7.00 14.74
C THR A 270 -21.93 -5.98 15.07
N PRO A 271 -20.62 -6.26 14.81
CA PRO A 271 -19.57 -5.28 15.03
C PRO A 271 -19.74 -4.02 14.19
N GLU A 272 -19.73 -2.84 14.84
CA GLU A 272 -19.80 -1.54 14.16
C GLU A 272 -18.66 -1.35 13.15
N THR A 273 -17.49 -1.91 13.43
CA THR A 273 -16.30 -1.85 12.57
C THR A 273 -16.49 -2.63 11.28
N ALA A 274 -17.14 -3.80 11.32
CA ALA A 274 -17.49 -4.56 10.13
C ALA A 274 -18.58 -3.86 9.31
N ASN A 275 -19.62 -3.33 9.96
CA ASN A 275 -20.65 -2.53 9.30
C ASN A 275 -20.06 -1.31 8.59
N ARG A 276 -19.12 -0.61 9.25
CA ARG A 276 -18.40 0.52 8.66
C ARG A 276 -17.53 0.09 7.49
N LEU A 277 -16.82 -1.03 7.59
CA LEU A 277 -16.04 -1.56 6.47
C LEU A 277 -16.95 -1.82 5.26
N VAL A 278 -18.09 -2.48 5.45
CA VAL A 278 -19.05 -2.75 4.38
C VAL A 278 -19.58 -1.47 3.74
N GLU A 279 -19.89 -0.44 4.53
CA GLU A 279 -20.29 0.89 4.02
C GLU A 279 -19.23 1.45 3.06
N LEU A 280 -17.97 1.47 3.49
CA LEU A 280 -16.86 2.01 2.71
C LEU A 280 -16.61 1.20 1.43
N LEU A 281 -16.59 -0.13 1.54
CA LEU A 281 -16.39 -1.02 0.39
C LEU A 281 -17.52 -0.91 -0.63
N THR A 282 -18.77 -0.78 -0.17
CA THR A 282 -19.95 -0.58 -1.04
C THR A 282 -19.83 0.73 -1.81
N TRP A 283 -19.41 1.80 -1.14
CA TRP A 283 -19.15 3.07 -1.79
C TRP A 283 -18.02 2.97 -2.83
N HIS A 284 -16.89 2.33 -2.49
CA HIS A 284 -15.79 2.09 -3.43
C HIS A 284 -16.22 1.29 -4.66
N ARG A 285 -17.03 0.25 -4.45
CA ARG A 285 -17.60 -0.58 -5.51
C ARG A 285 -18.44 0.27 -6.47
N GLY A 286 -19.28 1.17 -5.96
CA GLY A 286 -20.08 2.08 -6.79
C GLY A 286 -19.24 2.98 -7.70
N LEU A 287 -18.11 3.48 -7.20
CA LEU A 287 -17.17 4.29 -8.00
C LEU A 287 -16.54 3.46 -9.13
N ILE A 288 -16.09 2.24 -8.83
CA ILE A 288 -15.45 1.35 -9.81
C ILE A 288 -16.45 0.86 -10.85
N GLN A 289 -17.68 0.53 -10.44
CA GLN A 289 -18.76 0.14 -11.35
C GLN A 289 -19.07 1.29 -12.33
N THR A 290 -19.11 2.53 -11.83
CA THR A 290 -19.34 3.71 -12.68
C THR A 290 -18.24 3.84 -13.74
N GLU A 291 -16.97 3.66 -13.36
CA GLU A 291 -15.84 3.67 -14.30
C GLU A 291 -15.96 2.55 -15.35
N LEU A 292 -16.34 1.34 -14.94
CA LEU A 292 -16.55 0.21 -15.84
C LEU A 292 -17.70 0.46 -16.82
N ASP A 293 -18.82 1.00 -16.36
CA ASP A 293 -19.99 1.33 -17.18
C ASP A 293 -19.69 2.45 -18.19
N GLU A 294 -18.89 3.43 -17.80
CA GLU A 294 -18.41 4.48 -18.71
C GLU A 294 -17.49 3.92 -19.78
N LEU A 295 -16.59 3.01 -19.41
CA LEU A 295 -15.63 2.40 -20.32
C LEU A 295 -16.31 1.46 -21.32
N THR A 296 -17.14 0.54 -20.83
CA THR A 296 -17.88 -0.42 -21.66
C THR A 296 -18.93 0.27 -22.53
N GLY A 297 -19.55 1.34 -22.04
CA GLY A 297 -20.45 2.20 -22.81
C GLY A 297 -19.75 3.13 -23.80
N GLY A 298 -18.42 3.14 -23.85
CA GLY A 298 -17.61 3.99 -24.76
C GLY A 298 -17.62 5.48 -24.43
N ARG A 299 -18.19 5.87 -23.27
CA ARG A 299 -18.14 7.26 -22.75
C ARG A 299 -16.72 7.61 -22.31
N ARG A 300 -15.99 6.64 -21.80
CA ARG A 300 -14.57 6.70 -21.45
C ARG A 300 -13.78 5.85 -22.42
N LYS A 301 -12.63 6.34 -22.88
CA LYS A 301 -11.79 5.65 -23.87
C LYS A 301 -10.38 5.51 -23.36
N HIS A 302 -9.80 4.36 -23.62
CA HIS A 302 -8.44 4.08 -23.21
C HIS A 302 -7.40 4.92 -23.98
N THR A 303 -6.50 5.56 -23.27
CA THR A 303 -5.36 6.29 -23.80
C THR A 303 -4.10 5.41 -23.84
N ALA A 304 -2.95 5.98 -24.24
CA ALA A 304 -1.66 5.29 -24.16
C ALA A 304 -1.10 5.22 -22.72
N ASN A 305 -1.67 6.00 -21.79
CA ASN A 305 -1.21 6.17 -20.42
C ASN A 305 -2.11 5.45 -19.41
N ASP A 306 -2.95 4.52 -19.86
CA ASP A 306 -3.91 3.80 -19.03
C ASP A 306 -3.40 2.44 -18.57
N PHE A 307 -3.86 1.98 -17.40
CA PHE A 307 -3.58 0.65 -16.87
C PHE A 307 -4.35 -0.40 -17.67
N LEU A 308 -3.65 -1.00 -18.63
CA LEU A 308 -4.23 -2.06 -19.45
C LEU A 308 -3.91 -3.43 -18.89
N GLY A 309 -4.90 -4.30 -18.77
CA GLY A 309 -4.71 -5.70 -18.45
C GLY A 309 -4.21 -6.51 -19.66
N PRO A 310 -3.93 -7.82 -19.48
CA PRO A 310 -3.42 -8.69 -20.54
C PRO A 310 -4.34 -8.81 -21.75
N LYS A 311 -5.65 -8.96 -21.55
CA LYS A 311 -6.62 -9.12 -22.65
C LYS A 311 -6.74 -7.84 -23.46
N GLU A 312 -6.82 -6.67 -22.81
CA GLU A 312 -6.92 -5.39 -23.51
C GLU A 312 -5.62 -5.05 -24.27
N ARG A 313 -4.45 -5.36 -23.69
CA ARG A 313 -3.17 -5.22 -24.41
C ARG A 313 -3.12 -6.11 -25.65
N GLU A 314 -3.55 -7.36 -25.54
CA GLU A 314 -3.55 -8.29 -26.66
C GLU A 314 -4.49 -7.85 -27.77
N LYS A 315 -5.68 -7.37 -27.41
CA LYS A 315 -6.65 -6.79 -28.35
C LYS A 315 -6.03 -5.62 -29.11
N ARG A 316 -5.45 -4.63 -28.42
CA ARG A 316 -4.77 -3.49 -29.06
C ARG A 316 -3.59 -3.90 -29.92
N ARG A 317 -2.82 -4.91 -29.51
CA ARG A 317 -1.72 -5.45 -30.32
C ARG A 317 -2.21 -5.99 -31.66
N ARG A 318 -3.33 -6.73 -31.66
CA ARG A 318 -3.96 -7.24 -32.88
C ARG A 318 -4.52 -6.13 -33.74
N GLU A 319 -5.20 -5.15 -33.15
CA GLU A 319 -5.74 -3.98 -33.85
C GLU A 319 -4.63 -3.13 -34.50
N ASN A 320 -3.52 -2.91 -33.80
CA ASN A 320 -2.36 -2.16 -34.31
C ASN A 320 -1.57 -2.93 -35.38
N GLN A 321 -1.46 -4.26 -35.26
CA GLN A 321 -0.87 -5.11 -36.31
C GLN A 321 -1.72 -5.12 -37.58
N ALA A 322 -3.04 -4.96 -37.45
CA ALA A 322 -3.93 -4.85 -38.59
C ALA A 322 -3.88 -3.45 -39.27
N THR A 323 -3.33 -2.43 -38.61
CA THR A 323 -3.42 -1.03 -39.05
C THR A 323 -2.08 -0.32 -39.28
N SER A 324 -0.94 -0.84 -38.82
CA SER A 324 0.35 -0.14 -38.90
C SER A 324 1.45 -0.88 -39.66
N SER A 325 2.18 -0.14 -40.49
CA SER A 325 3.47 -0.50 -41.11
C SER A 325 4.67 0.07 -40.33
N GLU A 326 4.43 0.72 -39.19
CA GLU A 326 5.50 1.33 -38.38
C GLU A 326 6.09 0.34 -37.37
N PRO A 327 7.43 0.36 -37.19
CA PRO A 327 8.08 -0.49 -36.20
C PRO A 327 7.64 -0.12 -34.77
N PRO A 328 7.52 -1.11 -33.87
CA PRO A 328 7.09 -0.89 -32.51
C PRO A 328 8.02 0.11 -31.79
N ARG A 329 7.44 1.15 -31.20
CA ARG A 329 8.18 2.05 -30.30
C ARG A 329 8.73 1.23 -29.15
N MET A 330 10.06 1.23 -28.99
CA MET A 330 10.69 0.59 -27.85
C MET A 330 10.18 1.25 -26.56
N PRO A 331 9.79 0.46 -25.53
CA PRO A 331 9.44 1.01 -24.23
C PRO A 331 10.63 1.78 -23.65
N ASN A 332 10.37 2.71 -22.72
CA ASN A 332 11.26 3.71 -22.11
C ASN A 332 12.54 3.17 -21.38
N THR A 333 13.02 1.98 -21.75
CA THR A 333 14.34 1.39 -21.45
C THR A 333 15.47 2.41 -21.35
N LYS A 334 15.55 3.39 -22.27
CA LYS A 334 16.59 4.44 -22.21
C LYS A 334 16.61 5.28 -20.93
N PHE A 335 15.44 5.57 -20.34
CA PHE A 335 15.35 6.35 -19.10
C PHE A 335 15.84 5.55 -17.90
N PHE A 336 15.41 4.29 -17.79
CA PHE A 336 15.87 3.38 -16.75
C PHE A 336 17.35 3.03 -16.90
N ASP A 337 17.84 2.81 -18.12
CA ASP A 337 19.25 2.56 -18.38
C ASP A 337 20.14 3.74 -17.98
N ALA A 338 19.64 4.97 -18.12
CA ALA A 338 20.35 6.16 -17.68
C ALA A 338 20.39 6.26 -16.14
N ARG A 339 19.25 6.09 -15.46
CA ARG A 339 19.20 6.08 -13.99
C ARG A 339 19.96 4.92 -13.37
N VAL A 340 19.93 3.73 -13.97
CA VAL A 340 20.72 2.56 -13.53
C VAL A 340 22.21 2.84 -13.70
N ARG A 341 22.64 3.47 -14.80
CA ARG A 341 24.02 3.93 -14.99
C ARG A 341 24.43 4.96 -13.95
N GLU A 342 23.59 5.94 -13.68
CA GLU A 342 23.84 6.98 -12.68
C GLU A 342 23.93 6.39 -11.26
N ARG A 343 23.07 5.43 -10.94
CA ARG A 343 23.09 4.66 -9.68
C ARG A 343 24.39 3.84 -9.54
N MET A 344 24.84 3.19 -10.61
CA MET A 344 26.12 2.47 -10.60
C MET A 344 27.32 3.41 -10.39
N VAL A 345 27.29 4.60 -10.98
CA VAL A 345 28.34 5.62 -10.78
C VAL A 345 28.35 6.09 -9.32
N ARG A 346 27.18 6.37 -8.74
CA ARG A 346 27.05 6.80 -7.34
C ARG A 346 27.51 5.72 -6.35
N LYS A 347 27.09 4.46 -6.53
CA LYS A 347 27.58 3.33 -5.72
C LYS A 347 29.11 3.19 -5.79
N ARG A 348 29.71 3.32 -6.97
CA ARG A 348 31.18 3.29 -7.12
C ARG A 348 31.88 4.43 -6.38
N HIS A 349 31.30 5.62 -6.44
CA HIS A 349 31.83 6.80 -5.75
C HIS A 349 31.74 6.65 -4.22
N ASP A 350 30.62 6.16 -3.69
CA ASP A 350 30.43 5.99 -2.26
C ASP A 350 31.28 4.85 -1.69
N ALA A 351 31.46 3.76 -2.45
CA ALA A 351 32.41 2.70 -2.12
C ALA A 351 33.84 3.23 -2.01
N ARG A 352 34.28 4.09 -2.95
CA ARG A 352 35.60 4.76 -2.88
C ARG A 352 35.73 5.65 -1.64
N LYS A 353 34.69 6.43 -1.31
CA LYS A 353 34.68 7.25 -0.09
C LYS A 353 34.74 6.39 1.18
N ALA A 354 34.04 5.27 1.22
CA ALA A 354 34.09 4.34 2.36
C ALA A 354 35.50 3.72 2.50
N GLN A 355 36.11 3.30 1.40
CA GLN A 355 37.46 2.77 1.38
C GLN A 355 38.49 3.79 1.90
N HIS A 356 38.45 5.03 1.42
CA HIS A 356 39.34 6.08 1.94
C HIS A 356 39.13 6.37 3.43
N ARG A 357 37.89 6.33 3.92
CA ARG A 357 37.62 6.48 5.36
C ARG A 357 38.20 5.32 6.17
N TYR A 358 38.17 4.10 5.64
CA TYR A 358 38.78 2.93 6.25
C TYR A 358 40.30 3.05 6.30
N GLU A 359 40.94 3.41 5.19
CA GLU A 359 42.40 3.63 5.09
C GLU A 359 42.88 4.68 6.09
N ARG A 360 42.23 5.85 6.16
CA ARG A 360 42.59 6.90 7.13
C ARG A 360 42.41 6.47 8.59
N ARG A 361 41.44 5.59 8.88
CA ARG A 361 41.26 5.04 10.23
C ARG A 361 42.34 4.02 10.57
N ALA A 362 42.79 3.23 9.59
CA ALA A 362 43.89 2.28 9.76
C ALA A 362 45.23 3.00 9.99
N GLU A 363 45.52 4.05 9.22
CA GLU A 363 46.72 4.88 9.40
C GLU A 363 46.77 5.52 10.80
N LYS A 364 45.64 6.07 11.26
CA LYS A 364 45.53 6.63 12.62
C LYS A 364 45.69 5.61 13.75
N LYS A 365 45.49 4.32 13.48
CA LYS A 365 45.71 3.25 14.47
C LYS A 365 47.15 2.74 14.47
N ALA A 366 47.92 3.01 13.41
CA ALA A 366 49.30 2.58 13.26
C ALA A 366 50.32 3.61 13.80
N LEU A 367 49.88 4.87 13.96
CA LEU A 367 50.56 5.94 14.69
C LEU A 367 50.15 5.92 16.16
#